data_AF-A0A1V5HTU7-F1
#
_entry.id   AF-A0A1V5HTU7-F1
#
_cell.length_a   1.000
_cell.length_b   1.000
_cell.length_c   1.000
_cell.angle_alpha   90.00
_cell.angle_beta   90.00
_cell.angle_gamma   90.00
#
_symmetry.space_group_name_H-M   'P 1'
#
loop_
_entity.id
_entity.type
_entity.pdbx_description
1 polymer ?
#
loop_
_entity_poly.entity_id
_entity_poly.type
_entity_poly.pdbx_seq_one_letter_code
_entity_poly.pdbx_strand_id
1 'polypeptide(L)'
;MDGTLSPDRIREIQRIALEPVSLETPIGEEDDSHLGDFIEDKETQSPEEYTTKSLLKDELYEIMKDLTDREERVLRLRYGLDDNRPRTLEEVGREFGVTRERIRQIEAKAIRKLRHPTRAKKLGDYRDTIFTTGPDTHK
;
A
#
# COMPACT_ATOMS: atom_id res chain seq x y z
N MET A 1 5.73 -45.17 -18.76
CA MET A 1 4.76 -44.07 -18.61
C MET A 1 5.00 -43.50 -17.24
N ASP A 2 5.79 -42.44 -17.16
CA ASP A 2 6.30 -41.89 -15.91
C ASP A 2 5.20 -41.08 -15.22
N GLY A 3 4.46 -41.76 -14.35
CA GLY A 3 3.35 -41.21 -13.56
C GLY A 3 3.73 -40.91 -12.11
N THR A 4 4.96 -40.48 -11.84
CA THR A 4 5.36 -40.08 -10.49
C THR A 4 4.88 -38.67 -10.21
N LEU A 5 3.72 -38.55 -9.54
CA LEU A 5 3.30 -37.29 -8.93
C LEU A 5 4.41 -36.79 -7.99
N SER A 6 4.89 -35.56 -8.21
CA SER A 6 5.84 -34.92 -7.30
C SER A 6 5.26 -34.87 -5.88
N PRO A 7 6.06 -35.13 -4.83
CA PRO A 7 5.62 -34.98 -3.44
C PRO A 7 4.90 -33.66 -3.15
N ASP A 8 5.27 -32.57 -3.83
CA ASP A 8 4.60 -31.28 -3.67
C ASP A 8 3.19 -31.26 -4.24
N ARG A 9 2.98 -31.92 -5.39
CA ARG A 9 1.68 -32.09 -6.03
C ARG A 9 0.76 -32.97 -5.17
N ILE A 10 1.32 -33.99 -4.51
CA ILE A 10 0.57 -34.85 -3.58
C ILE A 10 0.11 -34.05 -2.35
N ARG A 11 0.99 -33.22 -1.76
CA ARG A 11 0.64 -32.35 -0.62
C ARG A 11 -0.39 -31.27 -0.99
N GLU A 12 -0.34 -30.77 -2.21
CA GLU A 12 -1.33 -29.82 -2.73
C GLU A 12 -2.71 -30.48 -2.88
N ILE A 13 -2.77 -31.65 -3.51
CA ILE A 13 -4.03 -32.43 -3.65
C ILE A 13 -4.61 -32.79 -2.28
N GLN A 14 -3.77 -33.20 -1.32
CA GLN A 14 -4.20 -33.49 0.04
C GLN A 14 -4.76 -32.27 0.78
N ARG A 15 -4.23 -31.07 0.53
CA ARG A 15 -4.77 -29.82 1.11
C ARG A 15 -6.12 -29.44 0.52
N ILE A 16 -6.33 -29.66 -0.77
CA ILE A 16 -7.59 -29.33 -1.46
C ILE A 16 -8.72 -30.28 -1.05
N ALA A 17 -8.39 -31.52 -0.68
CA ALA A 17 -9.36 -32.53 -0.25
C ALA A 17 -9.85 -32.35 1.21
N LEU A 18 -9.38 -31.33 1.93
CA LEU A 18 -9.86 -31.02 3.28
C LEU A 18 -11.23 -30.36 3.22
N GLU A 19 -12.18 -30.86 4.01
CA GLU A 19 -13.48 -30.21 4.18
C GLU A 19 -13.34 -28.94 5.04
N PRO A 20 -14.03 -27.85 4.69
CA PRO A 20 -13.99 -26.62 5.47
C PRO A 20 -14.65 -26.83 6.84
N VAL A 21 -14.00 -26.34 7.89
CA VAL A 21 -14.52 -26.37 9.26
C VAL A 21 -15.37 -25.11 9.50
N SER A 22 -16.47 -25.26 10.25
CA SER A 22 -17.34 -24.14 10.60
C SER A 22 -16.63 -23.16 11.54
N LEU A 23 -16.82 -21.85 11.31
CA LEU A 23 -16.36 -20.82 12.24
C LEU A 23 -17.12 -20.83 13.57
N GLU A 24 -18.33 -21.37 13.57
CA GLU A 24 -19.15 -21.59 14.77
C GLU A 24 -18.74 -22.85 15.55
N THR A 25 -17.63 -23.49 15.20
CA THR A 25 -17.14 -24.64 15.97
C THR A 25 -16.64 -24.13 17.33
N PRO A 26 -17.23 -24.56 18.46
CA PRO A 26 -16.76 -24.13 19.78
C PRO A 26 -15.33 -24.61 20.01
N ILE A 27 -14.53 -23.81 20.70
CA ILE A 27 -13.12 -24.10 20.97
C ILE A 27 -12.80 -23.87 22.45
N GLY A 28 -12.25 -24.90 23.10
CA GLY A 28 -12.02 -24.90 24.55
C GLY A 28 -13.09 -25.66 25.34
N GLU A 29 -12.99 -25.64 26.66
CA GLU A 29 -13.94 -26.29 27.58
C GLU A 29 -15.11 -25.35 27.95
N GLU A 30 -14.97 -24.05 27.69
CA GLU A 30 -16.00 -23.04 27.90
C GLU A 30 -16.69 -22.79 26.55
N ASP A 31 -18.00 -23.04 26.46
CA ASP A 31 -18.82 -22.89 25.23
C ASP A 31 -18.95 -21.44 24.72
N ASP A 32 -18.22 -20.49 25.32
CA ASP A 32 -18.31 -19.05 25.01
C ASP A 32 -17.38 -18.61 23.88
N SER A 33 -16.47 -19.48 23.41
CA SER A 33 -15.48 -19.15 22.38
C SER A 33 -15.66 -20.02 21.13
N HIS A 34 -15.74 -19.39 19.96
CA HIS A 34 -15.90 -20.07 18.67
C HIS A 34 -14.62 -19.95 17.84
N LEU A 35 -14.39 -20.88 16.90
CA LEU A 35 -13.22 -20.88 16.02
C LEU A 35 -13.05 -19.55 15.27
N GLY A 36 -14.16 -18.91 14.89
CA GLY A 36 -14.19 -17.60 14.24
C GLY A 36 -13.59 -16.47 15.07
N ASP A 37 -13.67 -16.55 16.40
CA ASP A 37 -13.17 -15.51 17.31
C ASP A 37 -11.63 -15.40 17.31
N PHE A 38 -10.95 -16.43 16.79
CA PHE A 38 -9.49 -16.50 16.68
C PHE A 38 -8.97 -16.23 15.26
N ILE A 39 -9.86 -16.00 14.30
CA ILE A 39 -9.46 -15.64 12.94
C ILE A 39 -9.31 -14.14 12.85
N GLU A 40 -8.06 -13.68 12.88
CA GLU A 40 -7.72 -12.28 12.60
C GLU A 40 -8.15 -11.91 11.18
N ASP A 41 -8.92 -10.83 11.05
CA ASP A 41 -9.20 -10.22 9.76
C ASP A 41 -7.98 -9.42 9.29
N LYS A 42 -7.19 -10.05 8.42
CA LYS A 42 -5.98 -9.47 7.82
C LYS A 42 -6.27 -8.35 6.81
N GLU A 43 -7.52 -8.17 6.42
CA GLU A 43 -7.94 -7.07 5.52
C GLU A 43 -8.39 -5.84 6.31
N THR A 44 -8.65 -5.97 7.61
CA THR A 44 -9.06 -4.84 8.46
C THR A 44 -7.84 -4.01 8.88
N GLN A 45 -7.78 -2.78 8.35
CA GLN A 45 -6.75 -1.81 8.72
C GLN A 45 -6.88 -1.42 10.20
N SER A 46 -5.79 -1.51 10.96
CA SER A 46 -5.79 -1.13 12.38
C SER A 46 -6.00 0.39 12.55
N PRO A 47 -6.61 0.85 13.67
CA PRO A 47 -6.74 2.29 13.95
C PRO A 47 -5.40 3.04 13.96
N GLU A 48 -4.33 2.37 14.38
CA GLU A 48 -2.96 2.89 14.37
C GLU A 48 -2.44 3.10 12.94
N GLU A 49 -2.63 2.12 12.06
CA GLU A 49 -2.28 2.23 10.64
C GLU A 49 -3.09 3.33 9.95
N TYR A 50 -4.38 3.43 10.25
CA TYR A 50 -5.25 4.49 9.71
C TYR A 50 -4.76 5.88 10.11
N THR A 51 -4.42 6.04 11.39
CA THR A 51 -3.91 7.30 11.93
C THR A 51 -2.57 7.66 11.28
N THR A 52 -1.66 6.69 11.17
CA THR A 52 -0.34 6.89 10.55
C THR A 52 -0.44 7.30 9.08
N LYS A 53 -1.31 6.63 8.30
CA LYS A 53 -1.55 7.01 6.90
C LYS A 53 -2.19 8.40 6.77
N SER A 54 -3.09 8.77 7.68
CA SER A 54 -3.72 10.10 7.68
C SER A 54 -2.71 11.20 8.00
N LEU A 55 -1.86 11.01 9.02
CA LEU A 55 -0.78 11.95 9.37
C LEU A 55 0.22 12.13 8.23
N LEU A 56 0.60 11.03 7.56
CA LEU A 56 1.45 11.09 6.38
C LEU A 56 0.82 11.90 5.24
N LYS A 57 -0.48 11.71 4.99
CA LYS A 57 -1.21 12.49 3.98
C LYS A 57 -1.17 13.98 4.33
N ASP A 58 -1.48 14.35 5.56
CA ASP A 58 -1.49 15.75 6.00
C ASP A 58 -0.11 16.41 5.85
N GLU A 59 0.97 15.71 6.23
CA GLU A 59 2.33 16.23 6.05
C GLU A 59 2.70 16.37 4.56
N LEU A 60 2.30 15.41 3.71
CA LEU A 60 2.46 15.51 2.26
C LEU A 60 1.71 16.73 1.71
N TYR A 61 0.48 16.99 2.16
CA TYR A 61 -0.29 18.18 1.80
C TYR A 61 0.45 19.46 2.16
N GLU A 62 0.99 19.58 3.37
CA GLU A 62 1.73 20.77 3.81
C GLU A 62 2.98 21.03 2.96
N ILE A 63 3.73 19.98 2.62
CA ILE A 63 4.94 20.14 1.79
C ILE A 63 4.56 20.46 0.34
N MET A 64 3.43 19.94 -0.15
CA MET A 64 2.93 20.22 -1.50
C MET A 64 2.46 21.66 -1.68
N LYS A 65 2.04 22.38 -0.61
CA LYS A 65 1.68 23.81 -0.67
C LYS A 65 2.83 24.72 -1.13
N ASP A 66 4.08 24.30 -0.95
CA ASP A 66 5.27 25.02 -1.41
C ASP A 66 5.54 24.87 -2.91
N LEU A 67 4.85 23.93 -3.55
CA LEU A 67 4.91 23.75 -5.00
C LEU A 67 3.97 24.76 -5.67
N THR A 68 4.22 25.02 -6.95
CA THR A 68 3.23 25.75 -7.75
C THR A 68 2.01 24.86 -8.01
N ASP A 69 0.82 25.43 -8.18
CA ASP A 69 -0.42 24.68 -8.49
C ASP A 69 -0.28 23.70 -9.66
N ARG A 70 0.65 24.00 -10.58
CA ARG A 70 0.93 23.15 -11.74
C ARG A 70 1.84 21.97 -11.38
N GLU A 71 2.85 22.19 -10.55
CA GLU A 71 3.71 21.13 -10.02
C GLU A 71 2.91 20.20 -9.11
N GLU A 72 2.09 20.76 -8.22
CA GLU A 72 1.22 20.03 -7.31
C GLU A 72 0.25 19.10 -8.06
N ARG A 73 -0.52 19.65 -9.01
CA ARG A 73 -1.49 18.84 -9.79
C ARG A 73 -0.81 17.75 -10.62
N VAL A 74 0.38 18.03 -11.18
CA VAL A 74 1.14 16.99 -11.91
C VAL A 74 1.51 15.84 -10.98
N LEU A 75 1.96 16.12 -9.75
CA LEU A 75 2.28 15.06 -8.78
C LEU A 75 1.02 14.31 -8.31
N ARG A 76 -0.07 15.02 -7.98
CA ARG A 76 -1.34 14.40 -7.57
C ARG A 76 -1.84 13.39 -8.59
N LEU A 77 -1.84 13.77 -9.86
CA LEU A 77 -2.27 12.90 -10.96
C LEU A 77 -1.27 11.78 -11.26
N ARG A 78 0.04 12.07 -11.21
CA ARG A 78 1.07 11.06 -11.50
C ARG A 78 1.07 9.92 -10.48
N TYR A 79 0.87 10.26 -9.21
CA TYR A 79 0.93 9.32 -8.08
C TYR A 79 -0.44 8.89 -7.55
N GLY A 80 -1.53 9.43 -8.10
CA GLY A 80 -2.89 9.09 -7.67
C GLY A 80 -3.18 9.51 -6.23
N LEU A 81 -2.69 10.67 -5.79
CA LEU A 81 -2.79 11.09 -4.37
C LEU A 81 -4.23 11.37 -3.93
N ASP A 82 -5.13 11.67 -4.88
CA ASP A 82 -6.53 11.98 -4.60
C ASP A 82 -7.46 10.79 -4.85
N ASP A 83 -7.21 10.01 -5.90
CA ASP A 83 -8.11 8.94 -6.40
C ASP A 83 -7.48 7.53 -6.37
N ASN A 84 -6.28 7.38 -5.81
CA ASN A 84 -5.47 6.14 -5.81
C ASN A 84 -5.21 5.57 -7.22
N ARG A 85 -5.31 6.40 -8.27
CA ARG A 85 -5.09 5.97 -9.67
C ARG A 85 -3.91 6.72 -10.27
N PRO A 86 -2.69 6.14 -10.24
CA PRO A 86 -1.53 6.78 -10.84
C PRO A 86 -1.67 6.85 -12.37
N ARG A 87 -1.47 8.03 -12.94
CA ARG A 87 -1.52 8.27 -14.40
C ARG A 87 -0.12 8.35 -14.99
N THR A 88 0.10 7.83 -16.18
CA THR A 88 1.38 7.92 -16.90
C THR A 88 1.74 9.35 -17.30
N LEU A 89 3.03 9.61 -17.58
CA LEU A 89 3.49 10.92 -18.07
C LEU A 89 2.76 11.37 -19.35
N GLU A 90 2.34 10.42 -20.18
CA GLU A 90 1.61 10.70 -21.40
C GLU A 90 0.15 11.09 -21.13
N GLU A 91 -0.54 10.37 -20.24
CA GLU A 91 -1.90 10.69 -19.82
C GLU A 91 -1.97 12.06 -19.14
N VAL A 92 -1.05 12.34 -18.22
CA VAL A 92 -0.93 13.65 -17.60
C VAL A 92 -0.59 14.71 -18.66
N GLY A 93 0.26 14.39 -19.63
CA GLY A 93 0.60 15.30 -20.74
C GLY A 93 -0.64 15.71 -21.55
N ARG A 94 -1.50 14.73 -21.89
CA ARG A 94 -2.75 14.96 -22.61
C ARG A 94 -3.70 15.87 -21.82
N GLU A 95 -3.84 15.63 -20.52
CA GLU A 95 -4.71 16.43 -19.64
C GLU A 95 -4.24 17.88 -19.49
N PHE A 96 -2.93 18.12 -19.45
CA PHE A 96 -2.35 19.46 -19.36
C PHE A 96 -2.10 20.13 -20.71
N GLY A 97 -2.41 19.47 -21.83
CA GLY A 97 -2.14 19.96 -23.18
C GLY A 97 -0.65 20.20 -23.46
N VAL A 98 0.24 19.38 -22.87
CA VAL A 98 1.69 19.50 -23.02
C VAL A 98 2.34 18.17 -23.40
N THR A 99 3.58 18.23 -23.86
CA THR A 99 4.34 17.03 -24.21
C THR A 99 4.68 16.19 -22.97
N ARG A 100 4.85 14.88 -23.18
CA ARG A 100 5.34 13.95 -22.17
C ARG A 100 6.63 14.44 -21.49
N GLU A 101 7.58 14.94 -22.27
CA GLU A 101 8.86 15.43 -21.73
C GLU A 101 8.65 16.68 -20.86
N ARG A 102 7.66 17.52 -21.18
CA ARG A 102 7.33 18.67 -20.33
C ARG A 102 6.81 18.22 -18.96
N ILE A 103 5.98 17.19 -18.89
CA ILE A 103 5.54 16.60 -17.61
C ILE A 103 6.73 16.05 -16.84
N ARG A 104 7.65 15.32 -17.50
CA ARG A 104 8.88 14.80 -16.89
C ARG A 104 9.73 15.90 -16.26
N GLN A 105 9.88 17.03 -16.94
CA GLN A 105 10.61 18.19 -16.42
C GLN A 105 9.93 18.81 -15.19
N ILE A 106 8.59 18.94 -15.21
CA ILE A 106 7.83 19.48 -14.09
C ILE A 106 7.96 18.55 -12.88
N GLU A 107 7.80 17.25 -13.08
CA GLU A 107 7.98 16.22 -12.05
C GLU A 107 9.39 16.29 -11.42
N ALA A 108 10.44 16.27 -12.24
CA ALA A 108 11.82 16.35 -11.76
C ALA A 108 12.07 17.65 -10.96
N LYS A 109 11.51 18.77 -11.40
CA LYS A 109 11.61 20.05 -10.70
C LYS A 109 10.89 20.01 -9.36
N ALA A 110 9.67 19.45 -9.31
CA ALA A 110 8.89 19.32 -8.10
C ALA A 110 9.58 18.39 -7.09
N ILE A 111 10.01 17.19 -7.52
CA ILE A 111 10.77 16.24 -6.67
C ILE A 111 12.04 16.90 -6.14
N ARG A 112 12.77 17.66 -6.96
CA ARG A 112 13.96 18.40 -6.48
C ARG A 112 13.63 19.40 -5.37
N LYS A 113 12.48 20.08 -5.44
CA LYS A 113 12.00 20.98 -4.38
C LYS A 113 11.63 20.22 -3.11
N LEU A 114 10.99 19.05 -3.24
CA LEU A 114 10.59 18.19 -2.12
C LEU A 114 11.81 17.57 -1.41
N ARG A 115 12.86 17.21 -2.16
CA ARG A 115 14.11 16.62 -1.62
C ARG A 115 15.01 17.62 -0.89
N HIS A 116 14.65 18.89 -0.80
CA HIS A 116 15.46 19.88 -0.07
C HIS A 116 15.50 19.52 1.43
N PRO A 117 16.66 19.58 2.12
CA PRO A 117 16.84 19.03 3.47
C PRO A 117 15.81 19.52 4.50
N THR A 118 15.43 20.80 4.44
CA THR A 118 14.41 21.39 5.32
C THR A 118 13.03 20.74 5.18
N ARG A 119 12.69 20.24 3.99
CA ARG A 119 11.42 19.55 3.69
C ARG A 119 11.54 18.04 3.82
N ALA A 120 12.64 17.48 3.35
CA ALA A 120 12.92 16.05 3.43
C ALA A 120 13.02 15.56 4.89
N LYS A 121 13.42 16.42 5.85
CA LYS A 121 13.43 16.07 7.27
C LYS A 121 12.04 15.69 7.79
N LYS A 122 10.99 16.43 7.39
CA LYS A 122 9.59 16.17 7.76
C LYS A 122 9.05 14.84 7.21
N LEU A 123 9.52 14.45 6.02
CA LEU A 123 9.18 13.16 5.41
C LEU A 123 10.10 12.01 5.88
N GLY A 124 11.23 12.34 6.49
CA GLY A 124 12.23 11.37 6.95
C GLY A 124 11.68 10.47 8.04
N ASP A 125 10.92 11.04 8.97
CA ASP A 125 10.33 10.33 10.10
C ASP A 125 9.33 9.24 9.67
N TYR A 126 8.72 9.39 8.48
CA TYR A 126 7.79 8.41 7.89
C TYR A 126 8.49 7.29 7.09
N ARG A 127 9.78 7.42 6.77
CA ARG A 127 10.50 6.35 6.05
C ARG A 127 10.58 5.08 6.90
N ASP A 128 10.86 5.23 8.17
CA ASP A 128 11.07 4.06 9.03
C ASP A 128 9.75 3.37 9.35
N THR A 129 8.65 4.12 9.52
CA THR A 129 7.30 3.60 9.80
C THR A 129 6.71 2.81 8.63
N ILE A 130 6.87 3.27 7.39
CA ILE A 130 6.30 2.58 6.19
C ILE A 130 7.00 1.24 5.91
N PHE A 131 8.28 1.09 6.26
CA PHE A 131 9.03 -0.15 6.02
C PHE A 131 9.03 -1.13 7.21
N THR A 132 8.57 -0.72 8.40
CA THR A 132 8.43 -1.61 9.58
C THR A 132 7.03 -2.17 9.80
N THR A 133 6.00 -1.66 9.10
CA THR A 133 4.63 -2.25 9.11
C THR A 133 4.34 -3.14 7.90
N GLY A 134 5.36 -3.51 7.11
CA GLY A 134 5.24 -4.67 6.24
C GLY A 134 5.14 -5.94 7.08
N PRO A 135 4.35 -6.95 6.69
CA PRO A 135 4.18 -8.15 7.49
C PRO A 135 5.55 -8.72 7.78
N ASP A 136 5.85 -8.92 9.06
CA ASP A 136 7.00 -9.66 9.55
C ASP A 136 7.14 -10.95 8.74
N THR A 137 7.98 -10.94 7.72
CA THR A 137 8.60 -12.15 7.19
C THR A 137 9.73 -12.53 8.14
N HIS A 138 9.36 -12.81 9.40
CA HIS A 138 10.14 -13.61 10.31
C HIS A 138 9.50 -14.99 10.37
N LYS A 139 9.88 -15.88 9.43
CA LYS A 139 10.70 -17.08 9.71
C LYS A 139 10.84 -17.93 8.45
#